data_AF-A0A816SKY2-F1
#
_entry.id   AF-A0A816SKY2-F1
#
_cell.length_a   1.000
_cell.length_b   1.000
_cell.length_c   1.000
_cell.angle_alpha   90.00
_cell.angle_beta   90.00
_cell.angle_gamma   90.00
#
_symmetry.space_group_name_H-M   'P 1'
#
loop_
_entity.id
_entity.type
_entity.pdbx_description
1 polymer ?
#
loop_
_entity_poly.entity_id
_entity_poly.type
_entity_poly.pdbx_seq_one_letter_code
_entity_poly.pdbx_strand_id
1 'polypeptide(L)'
;MRQSRRNNSRSQSGNSVEDENMEEMSEDLRKICDDDDSKCARLLKEVIRDKRSFDLPIQRIQEFQAYLEKSDSNKFIMKLDEPALNVLFEQFQERFHETIRSELAHCIGLIVYVILNEGEPKFTEWIFECLLNEVRKSNVQTQLLISEQLKKILELVVHAPLMIAIMDTIIDLSRIYPQIFQDMFVDIVDILIGWYIESLPTDRILEYTPQALHKFRPFWVEQIEATTLTLLDSFIEDADNYA
;
A
#
# COMPACT_ATOMS: atom_id res chain seq x y z
N MET A 1 45.93 34.22 -42.54
CA MET A 1 45.99 34.08 -41.07
C MET A 1 44.57 34.03 -40.52
N ARG A 2 44.29 32.98 -39.73
CA ARG A 2 43.30 32.84 -38.64
C ARG A 2 41.80 32.67 -38.94
N GLN A 3 41.35 31.47 -38.56
CA GLN A 3 40.00 30.99 -38.25
C GLN A 3 39.35 31.74 -37.08
N SER A 4 38.01 31.70 -36.96
CA SER A 4 37.26 31.30 -35.74
C SER A 4 35.76 31.21 -36.08
N ARG A 5 35.20 30.02 -36.34
CA ARG A 5 34.58 29.05 -35.42
C ARG A 5 33.20 29.45 -34.86
N ARG A 6 32.21 28.68 -35.33
CA ARG A 6 30.90 28.39 -34.74
C ARG A 6 31.01 28.13 -33.23
N ASN A 7 30.01 28.54 -32.46
CA ASN A 7 29.57 27.83 -31.26
C ASN A 7 28.04 27.80 -31.22
N ASN A 8 27.52 26.62 -31.52
CA ASN A 8 26.15 26.20 -31.24
C ASN A 8 26.27 25.26 -30.02
N SER A 9 26.03 25.76 -28.82
CA SER A 9 26.05 24.95 -27.60
C SER A 9 24.66 24.37 -27.36
N ARG A 10 24.50 23.14 -27.85
CA ARG A 10 23.43 22.19 -27.51
C ARG A 10 23.40 21.98 -26.00
N SER A 11 22.24 22.22 -25.40
CA SER A 11 21.81 21.64 -24.13
C SER A 11 21.60 20.13 -24.31
N GLN A 12 22.60 19.33 -23.94
CA GLN A 12 22.51 17.88 -23.77
C GLN A 12 23.13 17.55 -22.41
N SER A 13 22.33 17.55 -21.36
CA SER A 13 22.72 16.96 -20.07
C SER A 13 21.53 16.54 -19.20
N GLY A 14 20.32 16.44 -19.78
CA GLY A 14 19.12 15.98 -19.06
C GLY A 14 18.67 14.54 -19.40
N ASN A 15 19.03 14.00 -20.56
CA ASN A 15 18.48 12.71 -21.02
C ASN A 15 19.29 11.48 -20.60
N SER A 16 20.59 11.62 -20.29
CA SER A 16 21.44 10.44 -20.07
C SER A 16 21.11 9.69 -18.78
N VAL A 17 20.71 10.39 -17.72
CA VAL A 17 20.39 9.78 -16.42
C VAL A 17 19.01 9.09 -16.45
N GLU A 18 18.05 9.69 -17.15
CA GLU A 18 16.73 9.07 -17.36
C GLU A 18 16.83 7.85 -18.29
N ASP A 19 17.65 7.92 -19.34
CA ASP A 19 17.89 6.80 -20.25
C ASP A 19 18.68 5.67 -19.55
N GLU A 20 19.67 5.98 -18.71
CA GLU A 20 20.45 5.00 -17.92
C GLU A 20 19.57 4.30 -16.86
N ASN A 21 18.75 5.03 -16.10
CA ASN A 21 17.78 4.43 -15.17
C ASN A 21 16.74 3.57 -15.89
N MET A 22 16.36 3.96 -17.12
CA MET A 22 15.41 3.20 -17.94
C MET A 22 16.02 1.92 -18.50
N GLU A 23 17.32 1.92 -18.82
CA GLU A 23 18.08 0.77 -19.30
C GLU A 23 18.33 -0.24 -18.16
N GLU A 24 18.69 0.24 -16.97
CA GLU A 24 18.91 -0.55 -15.75
C GLU A 24 17.61 -1.23 -15.28
N MET A 25 16.50 -0.47 -15.22
CA MET A 25 15.17 -1.04 -14.93
C MET A 25 14.73 -2.05 -15.99
N SER A 26 15.11 -1.88 -17.27
CA SER A 26 14.80 -2.83 -18.35
C SER A 26 15.62 -4.12 -18.27
N GLU A 27 16.83 -4.08 -17.73
CA GLU A 27 17.67 -5.26 -17.50
C GLU A 27 17.21 -6.05 -16.27
N ASP A 28 16.78 -5.37 -15.21
CA ASP A 28 16.19 -6.04 -14.04
C ASP A 28 14.85 -6.70 -14.38
N LEU A 29 13.99 -6.05 -15.19
CA LEU A 29 12.77 -6.65 -15.74
C LEU A 29 13.01 -7.89 -16.62
N ARG A 30 14.14 -7.96 -17.32
CA ARG A 30 14.54 -9.16 -18.07
C ARG A 30 14.89 -10.29 -17.11
N LYS A 31 15.69 -10.02 -16.07
CA LYS A 31 16.03 -11.04 -15.05
C LYS A 31 14.83 -11.58 -14.29
N ILE A 32 13.87 -10.74 -13.90
CA ILE A 32 12.67 -11.09 -13.10
C ILE A 32 11.80 -12.18 -13.77
N CYS A 33 11.80 -12.24 -15.09
CA CYS A 33 10.84 -13.02 -15.87
C CYS A 33 11.50 -13.98 -16.88
N ASP A 34 12.81 -14.13 -16.85
CA ASP A 34 13.54 -15.04 -17.77
C ASP A 34 13.71 -16.46 -17.18
N ASP A 35 13.49 -16.64 -15.87
CA ASP A 35 13.51 -17.96 -15.21
C ASP A 35 12.11 -18.61 -15.05
N ASP A 36 11.01 -17.86 -15.22
CA ASP A 36 9.63 -18.36 -15.06
C ASP A 36 8.80 -18.06 -16.32
N ASP A 37 8.75 -19.01 -17.27
CA ASP A 37 7.97 -19.01 -18.54
C ASP A 37 6.43 -19.00 -18.31
N SER A 38 6.02 -18.61 -17.11
CA SER A 38 4.64 -18.59 -16.68
C SER A 38 3.84 -17.55 -17.46
N LYS A 39 2.57 -17.90 -17.73
CA LYS A 39 1.59 -16.97 -18.31
C LYS A 39 1.55 -15.62 -17.57
N CYS A 40 1.81 -15.63 -16.26
CA CYS A 40 1.79 -14.44 -15.45
C CYS A 40 2.96 -13.49 -15.75
N ALA A 41 4.19 -14.00 -15.83
CA ALA A 41 5.37 -13.22 -16.21
C ALA A 41 5.18 -12.53 -17.58
N ARG A 42 4.57 -13.23 -18.54
CA ARG A 42 4.22 -12.64 -19.85
C ARG A 42 3.20 -11.50 -19.73
N LEU A 43 2.11 -11.71 -18.98
CA LEU A 43 1.09 -10.68 -18.81
C LEU A 43 1.63 -9.46 -18.06
N LEU A 44 2.46 -9.66 -17.03
CA LEU A 44 3.14 -8.60 -16.31
C LEU A 44 4.08 -7.80 -17.25
N LYS A 45 4.89 -8.49 -18.07
CA LYS A 45 5.72 -7.86 -19.11
C LYS A 45 4.87 -7.03 -20.08
N GLU A 46 3.69 -7.52 -20.47
CA GLU A 46 2.77 -6.80 -21.37
C GLU A 46 2.16 -5.54 -20.72
N VAL A 47 1.86 -5.58 -19.41
CA VAL A 47 1.39 -4.40 -18.64
C VAL A 47 2.49 -3.36 -18.46
N ILE A 48 3.75 -3.78 -18.35
CA ILE A 48 4.89 -2.88 -18.05
C ILE A 48 5.50 -2.24 -19.31
N ARG A 49 5.45 -2.92 -20.46
CA ARG A 49 6.28 -2.59 -21.63
C ARG A 49 5.88 -1.32 -22.39
N ASP A 50 4.69 -0.77 -22.20
CA ASP A 50 4.15 0.25 -23.12
C ASP A 50 3.96 1.64 -22.49
N LYS A 51 5.07 2.31 -22.11
CA LYS A 51 5.05 3.70 -21.60
C LYS A 51 4.74 4.76 -22.68
N ARG A 52 4.67 4.40 -23.96
CA ARG A 52 4.73 5.36 -25.09
C ARG A 52 3.41 5.56 -25.82
N SER A 53 2.38 4.77 -25.55
CA SER A 53 1.03 5.09 -26.00
C SER A 53 0.14 5.38 -24.79
N PHE A 54 -0.66 6.45 -24.90
CA PHE A 54 -1.78 6.68 -23.98
C PHE A 54 -2.86 5.56 -24.07
N ASP A 55 -2.62 4.59 -24.96
CA ASP A 55 -3.41 3.40 -25.24
C ASP A 55 -2.67 2.14 -24.75
N LEU A 56 -2.10 2.15 -23.53
CA LEU A 56 -1.95 0.90 -22.80
C LEU A 56 -3.33 0.22 -22.87
N PRO A 57 -3.50 -0.91 -23.60
CA PRO A 57 -4.85 -1.39 -23.84
C PRO A 57 -5.37 -1.79 -22.48
N ILE A 58 -6.37 -1.08 -21.98
CA ILE A 58 -7.10 -1.43 -20.75
C ILE A 58 -7.38 -2.94 -20.73
N GLN A 59 -7.62 -3.52 -21.91
CA GLN A 59 -7.72 -4.95 -22.17
C GLN A 59 -6.55 -5.81 -21.62
N ARG A 60 -5.29 -5.38 -21.74
CA ARG A 60 -4.12 -6.11 -21.20
C ARG A 60 -4.08 -6.09 -19.68
N ILE A 61 -4.42 -4.95 -19.07
CA ILE A 61 -4.52 -4.82 -17.62
C ILE A 61 -5.67 -5.71 -17.13
N GLN A 62 -6.83 -5.68 -17.80
CA GLN A 62 -7.97 -6.54 -17.50
C GLN A 62 -7.67 -8.03 -17.70
N GLU A 63 -6.90 -8.41 -18.72
CA GLU A 63 -6.43 -9.79 -18.91
C GLU A 63 -5.51 -10.25 -17.77
N PHE A 64 -4.68 -9.34 -17.26
CA PHE A 64 -3.83 -9.60 -16.09
C PHE A 64 -4.66 -9.72 -14.81
N GLN A 65 -5.62 -8.82 -14.58
CA GLN A 65 -6.55 -8.91 -13.45
C GLN A 65 -7.32 -10.23 -13.44
N ALA A 66 -7.93 -10.59 -14.57
CA ALA A 66 -8.67 -11.85 -14.71
C ALA A 66 -7.79 -13.09 -14.52
N TYR A 67 -6.47 -12.95 -14.63
CA TYR A 67 -5.53 -13.99 -14.23
C TYR A 67 -5.27 -13.98 -12.71
N LEU A 68 -5.02 -12.81 -12.11
CA LEU A 68 -4.79 -12.63 -10.66
C LEU A 68 -5.99 -13.05 -9.80
N GLU A 69 -7.22 -12.89 -10.30
CA GLU A 69 -8.44 -13.33 -9.59
C GLU A 69 -8.53 -14.86 -9.45
N LYS A 70 -7.75 -15.63 -10.21
CA LYS A 70 -7.74 -17.09 -10.11
C LYS A 70 -6.86 -17.51 -8.94
N SER A 71 -7.40 -18.33 -8.04
CA SER A 71 -6.65 -18.87 -6.88
C SER A 71 -5.33 -19.56 -7.25
N ASP A 72 -5.25 -20.17 -8.43
CA ASP A 72 -4.04 -20.83 -8.93
C ASP A 72 -2.89 -19.84 -9.21
N SER A 73 -3.18 -18.54 -9.31
CA SER A 73 -2.20 -17.48 -9.50
C SER A 73 -1.43 -17.14 -8.21
N ASN A 74 -1.96 -17.49 -7.03
CA ASN A 74 -1.34 -17.16 -5.74
C ASN A 74 0.11 -17.67 -5.67
N LYS A 75 0.38 -18.89 -6.14
CA LYS A 75 1.73 -19.47 -6.16
C LYS A 75 2.73 -18.62 -6.94
N PHE A 76 2.27 -17.94 -8.00
CA PHE A 76 3.11 -17.02 -8.74
C PHE A 76 3.24 -15.69 -8.00
N ILE A 77 2.14 -15.15 -7.48
CA ILE A 77 2.16 -13.87 -6.74
C ILE A 77 3.17 -13.93 -5.59
N MET A 78 3.21 -15.05 -4.87
CA MET A 78 4.16 -15.29 -3.78
C MET A 78 5.63 -15.40 -4.22
N LYS A 79 5.89 -15.58 -5.52
CA LYS A 79 7.25 -15.57 -6.10
C LYS A 79 7.67 -14.19 -6.60
N LEU A 80 6.74 -13.22 -6.69
CA LEU A 80 7.10 -11.88 -7.12
C LEU A 80 8.12 -11.28 -6.15
N ASP A 81 9.12 -10.62 -6.70
CA ASP A 81 10.13 -9.91 -5.94
C ASP A 81 9.78 -8.42 -5.83
N GLU A 82 10.50 -7.73 -4.94
CA GLU A 82 10.31 -6.30 -4.69
C GLU A 82 10.47 -5.45 -5.97
N PRO A 83 11.47 -5.71 -6.83
CA PRO A 83 11.58 -5.04 -8.13
C PRO A 83 10.33 -5.18 -9.02
N ALA A 84 9.75 -6.38 -9.15
CA ALA A 84 8.55 -6.58 -9.97
C ALA A 84 7.36 -5.76 -9.47
N LEU A 85 7.20 -5.69 -8.14
CA LEU A 85 6.15 -4.90 -7.52
C LEU A 85 6.44 -3.40 -7.64
N ASN A 86 7.68 -2.95 -7.42
CA ASN A 86 8.08 -1.56 -7.58
C ASN A 86 7.70 -1.02 -8.96
N VAL A 87 7.94 -1.79 -10.03
CA VAL A 87 7.60 -1.33 -11.38
C VAL A 87 6.09 -1.15 -11.57
N LEU A 88 5.25 -2.05 -11.02
CA LEU A 88 3.78 -1.86 -11.04
C LEU A 88 3.36 -0.59 -10.29
N PHE A 89 3.98 -0.32 -9.14
CA PHE A 89 3.71 0.88 -8.36
C PHE A 89 4.22 2.15 -9.04
N GLU A 90 5.40 2.13 -9.69
CA GLU A 90 5.90 3.24 -10.50
C GLU A 90 4.96 3.55 -11.65
N GLN A 91 4.45 2.52 -12.35
CA GLN A 91 3.41 2.71 -13.35
C GLN A 91 2.14 3.32 -12.74
N PHE A 92 1.70 2.88 -11.57
CA PHE A 92 0.55 3.53 -10.90
C PHE A 92 0.81 5.02 -10.58
N GLN A 93 2.05 5.36 -10.21
CA GLN A 93 2.49 6.72 -9.88
C GLN A 93 2.69 7.62 -11.09
N GLU A 94 2.87 7.06 -12.29
CA GLU A 94 2.96 7.83 -13.53
C GLU A 94 1.64 8.58 -13.81
N ARG A 95 1.72 9.67 -14.59
CA ARG A 95 0.55 10.52 -14.92
C ARG A 95 -0.34 9.87 -15.98
N PHE A 96 -0.95 8.75 -15.64
CA PHE A 96 -1.98 8.11 -16.46
C PHE A 96 -3.37 8.74 -16.28
N HIS A 97 -4.25 8.45 -17.24
CA HIS A 97 -5.68 8.73 -17.14
C HIS A 97 -6.29 7.98 -15.94
N GLU A 98 -7.31 8.55 -15.30
CA GLU A 98 -7.92 8.01 -14.07
C GLU A 98 -8.37 6.54 -14.23
N THR A 99 -8.86 6.17 -15.41
CA THR A 99 -9.27 4.81 -15.75
C THR A 99 -8.12 3.81 -15.65
N ILE A 100 -6.96 4.11 -16.25
CA ILE A 100 -5.78 3.23 -16.19
C ILE A 100 -5.27 3.13 -14.76
N ARG A 101 -5.28 4.24 -14.02
CA ARG A 101 -4.90 4.25 -12.60
C ARG A 101 -5.80 3.34 -11.76
N SER A 102 -7.11 3.36 -12.01
CA SER A 102 -8.06 2.48 -11.33
C SER A 102 -7.81 1.01 -11.64
N GLU A 103 -7.50 0.68 -12.89
CA GLU A 103 -7.22 -0.70 -13.31
C GLU A 103 -5.89 -1.21 -12.71
N LEU A 104 -4.84 -0.38 -12.69
CA LEU A 104 -3.57 -0.69 -12.02
C LEU A 104 -3.75 -0.84 -10.51
N ALA A 105 -4.56 0.03 -9.87
CA ALA A 105 -4.89 -0.09 -8.45
C ALA A 105 -5.55 -1.42 -8.13
N HIS A 106 -6.42 -1.91 -9.02
CA HIS A 106 -7.07 -3.20 -8.85
C HIS A 106 -6.06 -4.36 -8.94
N CYS A 107 -5.14 -4.34 -9.91
CA CYS A 107 -4.06 -5.33 -9.99
C CYS A 107 -3.21 -5.35 -8.71
N ILE A 108 -2.79 -4.17 -8.25
CA ILE A 108 -2.01 -4.02 -7.03
C ILE A 108 -2.82 -4.55 -5.84
N GLY A 109 -4.10 -4.19 -5.72
CA GLY A 109 -4.98 -4.65 -4.65
C GLY A 109 -5.11 -6.18 -4.59
N LEU A 110 -5.24 -6.85 -5.75
CA LEU A 110 -5.29 -8.32 -5.81
C LEU A 110 -3.97 -8.96 -5.36
N ILE A 111 -2.84 -8.43 -5.79
CA ILE A 111 -1.51 -8.90 -5.39
C ILE A 111 -1.31 -8.71 -3.88
N VAL A 112 -1.61 -7.52 -3.38
CA VAL A 112 -1.54 -7.16 -1.96
C VAL A 112 -2.43 -8.08 -1.15
N TYR A 113 -3.68 -8.33 -1.55
CA TYR A 113 -4.59 -9.24 -0.86
C TYR A 113 -3.99 -10.64 -0.66
N VAL A 114 -3.36 -11.20 -1.70
CA VAL A 114 -2.71 -12.52 -1.61
C VAL A 114 -1.50 -12.48 -0.67
N ILE A 115 -0.63 -11.48 -0.82
CA ILE A 115 0.56 -11.31 0.03
C ILE A 115 0.19 -11.17 1.51
N LEU A 116 -0.82 -10.35 1.81
CA LEU A 116 -1.25 -10.07 3.18
C LEU A 116 -1.96 -11.29 3.81
N ASN A 117 -2.76 -12.03 3.06
CA ASN A 117 -3.43 -13.24 3.56
C ASN A 117 -2.48 -14.41 3.83
N GLU A 118 -1.44 -14.54 3.02
CA GLU A 118 -0.39 -15.55 3.26
C GLU A 118 0.56 -15.11 4.40
N GLY A 119 0.41 -13.89 4.91
CA GLY A 119 1.13 -13.38 6.08
C GLY A 119 2.60 -13.11 5.82
N GLU A 120 3.00 -12.87 4.56
CA GLU A 120 4.41 -12.62 4.23
C GLU A 120 4.84 -11.21 4.68
N PRO A 121 5.71 -11.11 5.71
CA PRO A 121 6.10 -9.81 6.24
C PRO A 121 6.97 -9.04 5.25
N LYS A 122 7.65 -9.75 4.32
CA LYS A 122 8.64 -9.18 3.39
C LYS A 122 8.12 -7.98 2.60
N PHE A 123 6.85 -7.98 2.22
CA PHE A 123 6.26 -6.92 1.40
C PHE A 123 5.25 -6.06 2.16
N THR A 124 4.84 -6.48 3.36
CA THR A 124 3.78 -5.82 4.12
C THR A 124 4.19 -4.39 4.45
N GLU A 125 5.37 -4.17 5.04
CA GLU A 125 5.88 -2.84 5.37
C GLU A 125 6.03 -1.97 4.11
N TRP A 126 6.63 -2.51 3.06
CA TRP A 126 6.86 -1.81 1.79
C TRP A 126 5.56 -1.37 1.11
N ILE A 127 4.53 -2.24 1.06
CA ILE A 127 3.20 -1.89 0.50
C ILE A 127 2.59 -0.71 1.24
N PHE A 128 2.67 -0.71 2.57
CA PHE A 128 2.14 0.38 3.39
C PHE A 128 2.95 1.67 3.24
N GLU A 129 4.28 1.60 3.09
CA GLU A 129 5.09 2.78 2.77
C GLU A 129 4.72 3.38 1.41
N CYS A 130 4.51 2.55 0.37
CA CYS A 130 4.02 3.00 -0.92
C CYS A 130 2.65 3.69 -0.79
N LEU A 131 1.72 3.09 -0.06
CA LEU A 131 0.40 3.67 0.20
C LEU A 131 0.53 5.03 0.92
N LEU A 132 1.34 5.12 1.98
CA LEU A 132 1.57 6.37 2.72
C LEU A 132 2.13 7.46 1.82
N ASN A 133 3.07 7.12 0.96
CA ASN A 133 3.67 8.08 0.02
C ASN A 133 2.65 8.62 -0.98
N GLU A 134 1.70 7.80 -1.42
CA GLU A 134 0.60 8.26 -2.29
C GLU A 134 -0.43 9.08 -1.54
N VAL A 135 -0.80 8.69 -0.33
CA VAL A 135 -1.72 9.47 0.53
C VAL A 135 -1.14 10.86 0.81
N ARG A 136 0.17 10.96 1.07
CA ARG A 136 0.90 12.23 1.29
C ARG A 136 0.78 13.21 0.11
N LYS A 137 0.69 12.71 -1.12
CA LYS A 137 0.57 13.54 -2.33
C LYS A 137 -0.88 13.83 -2.73
N SER A 138 -1.82 13.11 -2.14
CA SER A 138 -3.23 13.14 -2.51
C SER A 138 -4.00 14.29 -1.86
N ASN A 139 -5.22 14.56 -2.33
CA ASN A 139 -6.10 15.55 -1.74
C ASN A 139 -6.85 14.99 -0.50
N VAL A 140 -7.51 15.88 0.26
CA VAL A 140 -8.24 15.51 1.49
C VAL A 140 -9.30 14.44 1.25
N GLN A 141 -10.00 14.46 0.11
CA GLN A 141 -11.02 13.46 -0.21
C GLN A 141 -10.41 12.05 -0.36
N THR A 142 -9.26 11.95 -1.03
CA THR A 142 -8.52 10.69 -1.17
C THR A 142 -7.96 10.23 0.18
N GLN A 143 -7.47 11.14 1.01
CA GLN A 143 -6.98 10.83 2.36
C GLN A 143 -8.10 10.26 3.25
N LEU A 144 -9.30 10.86 3.22
CA LEU A 144 -10.49 10.37 3.91
C LEU A 144 -10.84 8.95 3.46
N LEU A 145 -10.93 8.73 2.14
CA LEU A 145 -11.26 7.43 1.58
C LEU A 145 -10.24 6.36 2.02
N ILE A 146 -8.94 6.63 1.93
CA ILE A 146 -7.91 5.67 2.30
C ILE A 146 -7.95 5.37 3.80
N SER A 147 -8.19 6.39 4.63
CA SER A 147 -8.34 6.23 6.08
C SER A 147 -9.52 5.32 6.43
N GLU A 148 -10.68 5.51 5.79
CA GLU A 148 -11.83 4.62 5.96
C GLU A 148 -11.56 3.18 5.50
N GLN A 149 -10.84 2.99 4.39
CA GLN A 149 -10.49 1.65 3.92
C GLN A 149 -9.51 0.96 4.86
N LEU A 150 -8.51 1.66 5.38
CA LEU A 150 -7.57 1.10 6.37
C LEU A 150 -8.29 0.68 7.65
N LYS A 151 -9.24 1.48 8.13
CA LYS A 151 -10.10 1.10 9.27
C LYS A 151 -10.87 -0.19 8.98
N LYS A 152 -11.55 -0.29 7.84
CA LYS A 152 -12.29 -1.51 7.45
C LYS A 152 -11.39 -2.74 7.34
N ILE A 153 -10.19 -2.59 6.79
CA ILE A 153 -9.23 -3.71 6.70
C ILE A 153 -8.79 -4.12 8.12
N LEU A 154 -8.54 -3.15 9.00
CA LEU A 154 -8.17 -3.40 10.40
C LEU A 154 -9.26 -4.17 11.15
N GLU A 155 -10.54 -3.84 10.94
CA GLU A 155 -11.70 -4.56 11.52
C GLU A 155 -11.79 -6.03 11.07
N LEU A 156 -11.31 -6.34 9.86
CA LEU A 156 -11.37 -7.69 9.28
C LEU A 156 -10.11 -8.51 9.53
N VAL A 157 -9.05 -7.87 10.02
CA VAL A 157 -7.75 -8.50 10.18
C VAL A 157 -7.81 -9.54 11.30
N VAL A 158 -7.19 -10.70 11.10
CA VAL A 158 -7.12 -11.78 12.11
C VAL A 158 -5.68 -12.21 12.41
N HIS A 159 -4.70 -11.61 11.75
CA HIS A 159 -3.28 -11.92 11.91
C HIS A 159 -2.51 -10.76 12.54
N ALA A 160 -1.85 -11.03 13.68
CA ALA A 160 -1.12 -10.01 14.45
C ALA A 160 -0.07 -9.21 13.64
N PRO A 161 0.77 -9.82 12.77
CA PRO A 161 1.75 -9.05 11.99
C PRO A 161 1.09 -8.03 11.05
N LEU A 162 -0.04 -8.41 10.46
CA LEU A 162 -0.77 -7.55 9.53
C LEU A 162 -1.49 -6.42 10.28
N MET A 163 -2.09 -6.74 11.43
CA MET A 163 -2.67 -5.74 12.34
C MET A 163 -1.64 -4.66 12.71
N ILE A 164 -0.44 -5.07 13.11
CA ILE A 164 0.65 -4.16 13.48
C ILE A 164 1.04 -3.25 12.32
N ALA A 165 1.19 -3.78 11.11
CA ALA A 165 1.58 -3.00 9.94
C ALA A 165 0.51 -1.97 9.53
N ILE A 166 -0.77 -2.38 9.55
CA ILE A 166 -1.89 -1.45 9.30
C ILE A 166 -1.93 -0.37 10.40
N MET A 167 -1.71 -0.75 11.66
CA MET A 167 -1.73 0.19 12.78
C MET A 167 -0.60 1.22 12.69
N ASP A 168 0.63 0.80 12.35
CA ASP A 168 1.74 1.74 12.15
C ASP A 168 1.47 2.72 10.99
N THR A 169 0.79 2.24 9.93
CA THR A 169 0.30 3.09 8.84
C THR A 169 -0.70 4.13 9.34
N ILE A 170 -1.67 3.71 10.14
CA ILE A 170 -2.70 4.59 10.72
C ILE A 170 -2.07 5.60 11.68
N ILE A 171 -1.09 5.19 12.49
CA ILE A 171 -0.31 6.08 13.35
C ILE A 171 0.38 7.16 12.51
N ASP A 172 1.01 6.79 11.40
CA ASP A 172 1.66 7.77 10.54
C ASP A 172 0.65 8.71 9.86
N LEU A 173 -0.49 8.20 9.42
CA LEU A 173 -1.58 9.04 8.92
C LEU A 173 -2.12 10.00 9.98
N SER A 174 -2.23 9.57 11.24
CA SER A 174 -2.68 10.42 12.35
C SER A 174 -1.79 11.64 12.56
N ARG A 175 -0.49 11.51 12.26
CA ARG A 175 0.48 12.61 12.36
C ARG A 175 0.38 13.57 11.19
N ILE A 176 0.08 13.06 9.99
CA ILE A 176 0.02 13.86 8.76
C ILE A 176 -1.32 14.58 8.66
N TYR A 177 -2.42 13.91 9.04
CA TYR A 177 -3.80 14.40 8.91
C TYR A 177 -4.59 14.25 10.22
N PRO A 178 -4.19 14.96 11.29
CA PRO A 178 -4.79 14.78 12.62
C PRO A 178 -6.30 15.02 12.65
N GLN A 179 -6.81 15.95 11.85
CA GLN A 179 -8.26 16.22 11.80
C GLN A 179 -9.07 15.05 11.23
N ILE A 180 -8.53 14.34 10.23
CA ILE A 180 -9.19 13.14 9.68
C ILE A 180 -9.16 12.02 10.70
N PHE A 181 -8.01 11.83 11.36
CA PHE A 181 -7.86 10.77 12.34
C PHE A 181 -8.71 10.99 13.59
N GLN A 182 -9.00 12.25 13.94
CA GLN A 182 -9.82 12.60 15.10
C GLN A 182 -11.18 11.89 15.08
N ASP A 183 -11.82 11.83 13.92
CA ASP A 183 -13.13 11.19 13.75
C ASP A 183 -13.09 9.66 13.83
N MET A 184 -11.93 9.03 13.66
CA MET A 184 -11.75 7.57 13.72
C MET A 184 -11.12 7.10 15.03
N PHE A 185 -10.66 8.04 15.87
CA PHE A 185 -9.79 7.73 17.00
C PHE A 185 -10.40 6.69 17.96
N VAL A 186 -11.67 6.86 18.31
CA VAL A 186 -12.36 5.96 19.24
C VAL A 186 -12.42 4.54 18.68
N ASP A 187 -12.75 4.38 17.40
CA ASP A 187 -12.82 3.07 16.76
C ASP A 187 -11.46 2.38 16.70
N ILE A 188 -10.40 3.13 16.39
CA ILE A 188 -9.03 2.58 16.33
C ILE A 188 -8.56 2.11 17.71
N VAL A 189 -8.90 2.86 18.76
CA VAL A 189 -8.62 2.49 20.15
C VAL A 189 -9.42 1.26 20.56
N ASP A 190 -10.70 1.20 20.23
CA ASP A 190 -11.57 0.06 20.51
C ASP A 190 -11.01 -1.23 19.91
N ILE A 191 -10.64 -1.19 18.62
CA ILE A 191 -10.00 -2.32 17.94
C ILE A 191 -8.68 -2.72 18.62
N LEU A 192 -7.81 -1.75 18.97
CA LEU A 192 -6.54 -2.04 19.66
C LEU A 192 -6.75 -2.71 21.02
N ILE A 193 -7.75 -2.26 21.78
CA ILE A 193 -8.09 -2.83 23.07
C ILE A 193 -8.65 -4.23 22.89
N GLY A 194 -9.56 -4.45 21.93
CA GLY A 194 -10.08 -5.77 21.58
C GLY A 194 -8.95 -6.78 21.35
N TRP A 195 -8.01 -6.45 20.47
CA TRP A 195 -6.81 -7.27 20.21
C TRP A 195 -5.96 -7.56 21.45
N TYR A 196 -5.92 -6.66 22.43
CA TYR A 196 -5.13 -6.81 23.65
C TYR A 196 -5.82 -7.67 24.71
N ILE A 197 -7.15 -7.66 24.77
CA ILE A 197 -7.93 -8.36 25.80
C ILE A 197 -8.52 -9.70 25.32
N GLU A 198 -8.56 -9.94 24.02
CA GLU A 198 -9.08 -11.18 23.43
C GLU A 198 -8.37 -12.43 23.99
N SER A 199 -9.08 -13.57 23.95
CA SER A 199 -8.69 -14.81 24.64
C SER A 199 -7.37 -15.46 24.17
N LEU A 200 -6.75 -15.00 23.07
CA LEU A 200 -5.53 -15.55 22.50
C LEU A 200 -4.56 -14.46 21.97
N PRO A 201 -4.14 -13.47 22.79
CA PRO A 201 -3.21 -12.46 22.33
C PRO A 201 -1.80 -13.09 22.23
N THR A 202 -1.07 -12.74 21.18
CA THR A 202 0.34 -13.15 21.06
C THR A 202 1.23 -12.21 21.89
N ASP A 203 2.40 -12.68 22.33
CA ASP A 203 3.39 -11.84 23.04
C ASP A 203 3.70 -10.53 22.28
N ARG A 204 3.68 -10.59 20.94
CA ARG A 204 3.85 -9.42 20.08
C ARG A 204 2.75 -8.38 20.25
N ILE A 205 1.49 -8.79 20.33
CA ILE A 205 0.35 -7.87 20.53
C ILE A 205 0.41 -7.26 21.93
N LEU A 206 0.72 -8.06 22.95
CA LEU A 206 0.85 -7.59 24.33
C LEU A 206 1.95 -6.53 24.48
N GLU A 207 3.06 -6.66 23.75
CA GLU A 207 4.14 -5.68 23.74
C GLU A 207 3.82 -4.45 22.87
N TYR A 208 3.16 -4.64 21.72
CA TYR A 208 2.90 -3.60 20.74
C TYR A 208 1.76 -2.65 21.15
N THR A 209 0.60 -3.19 21.58
CA THR A 209 -0.60 -2.37 21.82
C THR A 209 -0.36 -1.21 22.79
N PRO A 210 0.32 -1.38 23.94
CA PRO A 210 0.59 -0.26 24.84
C PRO A 210 1.42 0.85 24.18
N GLN A 211 2.36 0.48 23.29
CA GLN A 211 3.18 1.44 22.56
C GLN A 211 2.34 2.19 21.52
N ALA A 212 1.45 1.49 20.80
CA ALA A 212 0.52 2.10 19.86
C ALA A 212 -0.43 3.09 20.55
N LEU A 213 -1.07 2.67 21.64
CA LEU A 213 -1.95 3.54 22.45
C LEU A 213 -1.22 4.77 22.97
N HIS A 214 0.05 4.63 23.39
CA HIS A 214 0.88 5.76 23.80
C HIS A 214 1.14 6.76 22.66
N LYS A 215 1.34 6.28 21.43
CA LYS A 215 1.55 7.16 20.25
C LYS A 215 0.32 8.03 19.96
N PHE A 216 -0.89 7.62 20.37
CA PHE A 216 -2.11 8.41 20.23
C PHE A 216 -2.38 9.43 21.34
N ARG A 217 -1.42 9.64 22.27
CA ARG A 217 -1.55 10.60 23.39
C ARG A 217 -2.15 11.97 23.03
N PRO A 218 -1.84 12.61 21.88
CA PRO A 218 -2.44 13.89 21.52
C PRO A 218 -3.98 13.83 21.42
N PHE A 219 -4.53 12.75 20.89
CA PHE A 219 -5.97 12.58 20.66
C PHE A 219 -6.72 12.23 21.95
N TRP A 220 -6.06 11.48 22.85
CA TRP A 220 -6.61 11.19 24.18
C TRP A 220 -6.97 12.47 24.94
N VAL A 221 -6.13 13.50 24.90
CA VAL A 221 -6.39 14.74 25.66
C VAL A 221 -7.65 15.46 25.16
N GLU A 222 -7.95 15.36 23.87
CA GLU A 222 -9.07 16.05 23.24
C GLU A 222 -10.39 15.26 23.35
N GLN A 223 -10.32 13.94 23.44
CA GLN A 223 -11.51 13.07 23.37
C GLN A 223 -11.71 12.18 24.60
N ILE A 224 -10.93 12.35 25.69
CA ILE A 224 -10.93 11.41 26.82
C ILE A 224 -12.31 11.07 27.36
N GLU A 225 -13.20 12.05 27.45
CA GLU A 225 -14.56 11.86 27.97
C GLU A 225 -15.41 11.01 27.02
N ALA A 226 -15.42 11.36 25.74
CA ALA A 226 -16.13 10.59 24.71
C ALA A 226 -15.57 9.16 24.59
N THR A 227 -14.24 9.02 24.49
CA THR A 227 -13.58 7.72 24.37
C THR A 227 -13.83 6.84 25.59
N THR A 228 -13.75 7.38 26.81
CA THR A 228 -13.97 6.58 28.02
C THR A 228 -15.41 6.09 28.10
N LEU A 229 -16.40 6.93 27.75
CA LEU A 229 -17.81 6.53 27.76
C LEU A 229 -18.08 5.45 26.71
N THR A 230 -17.67 5.66 25.47
CA THR A 230 -17.90 4.68 24.38
C THR A 230 -17.24 3.34 24.68
N LEU A 231 -15.98 3.32 25.15
CA LEU A 231 -15.31 2.05 25.46
C LEU A 231 -15.95 1.32 26.65
N LEU A 232 -16.45 2.05 27.65
CA LEU A 232 -17.16 1.45 28.78
C LEU A 232 -18.52 0.89 28.35
N ASP A 233 -19.24 1.59 27.50
CA ASP A 233 -20.51 1.11 26.94
C ASP A 233 -20.27 -0.17 26.12
N SER A 234 -19.30 -0.16 25.20
CA SER A 234 -18.91 -1.35 24.42
C SER A 234 -18.49 -2.53 25.32
N PHE A 235 -17.71 -2.28 26.37
CA PHE A 235 -17.31 -3.31 27.32
C PHE A 235 -18.52 -3.93 28.07
N ILE A 236 -19.50 -3.11 28.45
CA ILE A 236 -20.73 -3.60 29.09
C ILE A 236 -21.57 -4.42 28.11
N GLU A 237 -21.73 -3.94 26.88
CA GLU A 237 -22.44 -4.67 25.82
C GLU A 237 -21.81 -6.04 25.56
N ASP A 238 -20.48 -6.11 25.48
CA ASP A 238 -19.77 -7.38 25.34
C ASP A 238 -20.01 -8.29 26.55
N ALA A 239 -19.90 -7.77 27.77
CA ALA A 239 -20.14 -8.56 28.98
C ALA A 239 -21.56 -9.16 29.04
N ASP A 240 -22.58 -8.40 28.62
CA ASP A 240 -23.97 -8.86 28.55
C ASP A 240 -24.17 -9.93 27.46
N ASN A 241 -23.43 -9.86 26.35
CA ASN A 241 -23.49 -10.85 25.27
C ASN A 241 -22.89 -12.23 25.65
N TYR A 242 -22.05 -12.28 26.69
CA TYR A 242 -21.44 -13.52 27.20
C TYR A 242 -22.11 -14.08 28.47
N ALA A 243 -23.16 -13.44 28.99
CA ALA A 243 -23.92 -13.85 30.19
C ALA A 243 -25.09 -14.80 29.88
#